data_AF-A0A507ELW2-F1
#
_entry.id   AF-A0A507ELW2-F1
#
_cell.length_a   1.000
_cell.length_b   1.000
_cell.length_c   1.000
_cell.angle_alpha   90.00
_cell.angle_beta   90.00
_cell.angle_gamma   90.00
#
_symmetry.space_group_name_H-M   'P 1'
#
loop_
_entity.id
_entity.type
_entity.pdbx_description
1 polymer ?
#
loop_
_entity_poly.entity_id
_entity_poly.type
_entity_poly.pdbx_seq_one_letter_code
_entity_poly.pdbx_strand_id
1 'polypeptide(L)'
;MTVTPFKLAVSAFLLGPTIYFAQLLIRALTSDVSLGEGFKSILSNAWATSALVDYVTAMPFVFAYVTARSKTTLAAVATCSACFFLGNVVTVPLFVFYILVSPGTSMIDALLPLANPLESHAGPSVNGSPYIKPVLVTFTSVTLIFYTAICIRAIASGDPGFSFILNDVWSKVTFVDVLVGIQVVVLFVIVKEGALGRRWGATVLWVLGLLLLGNGVTCLYVLWLVSNVSPLAGGSGVLDVFLGKAETRGFVEI
;
A
#
# COMPACT_ATOMS: atom_id res chain seq x y z
N MET A 1 9.46 25.23 -2.22
CA MET A 1 9.51 23.78 -2.50
C MET A 1 10.69 23.54 -3.42
N THR A 2 11.64 22.68 -3.05
CA THR A 2 12.79 22.34 -3.90
C THR A 2 12.60 20.92 -4.39
N VAL A 3 12.21 20.77 -5.65
CA VAL A 3 12.09 19.45 -6.28
C VAL A 3 13.47 19.03 -6.76
N THR A 4 14.03 17.97 -6.19
CA THR A 4 15.35 17.47 -6.57
C THR A 4 15.28 16.53 -7.77
N PRO A 5 16.36 16.39 -8.56
CA PRO A 5 16.44 15.40 -9.63
C PRO A 5 16.15 13.97 -9.13
N PHE A 6 16.54 13.65 -7.90
CA PHE A 6 16.25 12.36 -7.28
C PHE A 6 14.76 12.13 -7.05
N LYS A 7 14.03 13.11 -6.50
CA LYS A 7 12.56 13.03 -6.32
C LYS A 7 11.84 12.87 -7.66
N LEU A 8 12.31 13.55 -8.71
CA LEU A 8 11.78 13.39 -10.07
C LEU A 8 12.03 11.99 -10.62
N ALA A 9 13.24 11.44 -10.44
CA ALA A 9 13.59 10.11 -10.90
C ALA A 9 12.74 9.02 -10.22
N VAL A 10 12.58 9.09 -8.89
CA VAL A 10 11.71 8.16 -8.15
C VAL A 10 10.25 8.30 -8.60
N SER A 11 9.77 9.53 -8.77
CA SER A 11 8.39 9.78 -9.22
C SER A 11 8.15 9.21 -10.62
N ALA A 12 9.08 9.41 -11.55
CA ALA A 12 9.01 8.86 -12.90
C ALA A 12 9.03 7.33 -12.89
N PHE A 13 9.87 6.72 -12.04
CA PHE A 13 9.93 5.28 -11.86
C PHE A 13 8.58 4.69 -11.40
N LEU A 14 7.90 5.33 -10.45
CA LEU A 14 6.57 4.91 -9.99
C LEU A 14 5.48 5.12 -11.06
N LEU A 15 5.52 6.25 -11.77
CA LEU A 15 4.50 6.60 -12.75
C LEU A 15 4.58 5.75 -14.01
N GLY A 16 5.76 5.30 -14.45
CA GLY A 16 5.91 4.51 -15.67
C GLY A 16 5.01 3.28 -15.72
N PRO A 17 5.13 2.33 -14.77
CA PRO A 17 4.25 1.17 -14.68
C PRO A 17 2.78 1.55 -14.46
N THR A 18 2.52 2.65 -13.74
CA THR A 18 1.15 3.14 -13.50
C THR A 18 0.49 3.66 -14.77
N ILE A 19 1.22 4.32 -15.66
CA ILE A 19 0.72 4.76 -16.97
C ILE A 19 0.37 3.55 -17.83
N TYR A 20 1.23 2.51 -17.84
CA TYR A 20 0.92 1.25 -18.52
C TYR A 20 -0.34 0.59 -17.94
N PHE A 21 -0.45 0.52 -16.62
CA PHE A 21 -1.66 0.04 -15.94
C PHE A 21 -2.91 0.85 -16.34
N ALA A 22 -2.83 2.18 -16.34
CA ALA A 22 -3.93 3.05 -16.74
C ALA A 22 -4.38 2.78 -18.19
N GLN A 23 -3.43 2.54 -19.11
CA GLN A 23 -3.75 2.17 -20.49
C GLN A 23 -4.48 0.82 -20.57
N LEU A 24 -4.05 -0.18 -19.79
CA LEU A 24 -4.75 -1.47 -19.72
C LEU A 24 -6.16 -1.32 -19.14
N LEU A 25 -6.32 -0.52 -18.08
CA LEU A 25 -7.60 -0.26 -17.45
C LEU A 25 -8.57 0.44 -18.42
N ILE A 26 -8.11 1.46 -19.15
CA ILE A 26 -8.92 2.15 -20.18
C ILE A 26 -9.33 1.16 -21.28
N ARG A 27 -8.42 0.30 -21.74
CA ARG A 27 -8.74 -0.73 -22.74
C ARG A 27 -9.77 -1.74 -22.22
N ALA A 28 -9.67 -2.16 -20.96
CA ALA A 28 -10.67 -3.05 -20.35
C ALA A 28 -12.04 -2.39 -20.24
N LEU A 29 -12.08 -1.12 -19.81
CA LEU A 29 -13.31 -0.33 -19.69
C LEU A 29 -13.98 -0.04 -21.05
N THR A 30 -13.21 -0.02 -22.13
CA THR A 30 -13.71 0.21 -23.49
C THR A 30 -13.88 -1.08 -24.29
N SER A 31 -13.57 -2.24 -23.69
CA SER A 31 -13.79 -3.54 -24.32
C SER A 31 -15.25 -3.95 -24.26
N ASP A 32 -15.63 -4.91 -25.10
CA ASP A 32 -16.98 -5.48 -25.10
C ASP A 32 -17.31 -6.32 -23.85
N VAL A 33 -16.30 -6.63 -23.01
CA VAL A 33 -16.47 -7.44 -21.79
C VAL A 33 -16.85 -6.52 -20.63
N SER A 34 -18.08 -6.66 -20.15
CA SER A 34 -18.57 -5.88 -19.02
C SER A 34 -17.79 -6.17 -17.72
N LEU A 35 -17.77 -5.21 -16.79
CA LEU A 35 -17.12 -5.40 -15.47
C LEU A 35 -17.68 -6.61 -14.72
N GLY A 36 -18.99 -6.86 -14.81
CA GLY A 36 -19.66 -7.99 -14.17
C GLY A 36 -19.22 -9.34 -14.75
N GLU A 37 -19.05 -9.43 -16.07
CA GLU A 37 -18.48 -10.61 -16.72
C GLU A 37 -17.01 -10.79 -16.38
N GLY A 38 -16.24 -9.71 -16.35
CA GLY A 38 -14.85 -9.70 -15.90
C GLY A 38 -14.70 -10.27 -14.48
N PHE A 39 -15.54 -9.82 -13.55
CA PHE A 39 -15.54 -10.32 -12.19
C PHE A 39 -15.90 -11.80 -12.11
N LYS A 40 -16.91 -12.26 -12.88
CA LYS A 40 -17.25 -13.68 -12.98
C LYS A 40 -16.09 -14.50 -13.55
N SER A 41 -15.39 -14.00 -14.56
CA SER A 41 -14.21 -14.64 -15.16
C SER A 41 -13.09 -14.80 -14.14
N ILE A 42 -12.76 -13.72 -13.41
CA ILE A 42 -11.77 -13.76 -12.32
C ILE A 42 -12.14 -14.81 -11.26
N LEU A 43 -13.41 -14.84 -10.82
CA LEU A 43 -13.88 -15.80 -9.81
C LEU A 43 -13.93 -17.25 -10.30
N SER A 44 -13.94 -17.47 -11.62
CA SER A 44 -13.97 -18.81 -12.20
C SER A 44 -12.61 -19.51 -12.19
N ASN A 45 -11.52 -18.77 -11.96
CA ASN A 45 -10.16 -19.29 -11.92
C ASN A 45 -9.48 -18.94 -10.59
N ALA A 46 -8.92 -19.95 -9.91
CA ALA A 46 -8.38 -19.76 -8.57
C ALA A 46 -7.15 -18.82 -8.53
N TRP A 47 -6.33 -18.78 -9.59
CA TRP A 47 -5.17 -17.88 -9.68
C TRP A 47 -5.56 -16.43 -9.98
N ALA A 48 -6.55 -16.22 -10.85
CA ALA A 48 -7.10 -14.88 -11.05
C ALA A 48 -7.78 -14.36 -9.78
N THR A 49 -8.52 -15.24 -9.09
CA THR A 49 -9.11 -14.94 -7.77
C THR A 49 -8.04 -14.58 -6.75
N SER A 50 -6.91 -15.31 -6.71
CA SER A 50 -5.82 -14.98 -5.78
C SER A 50 -5.22 -13.60 -6.06
N ALA A 51 -5.08 -13.19 -7.32
CA ALA A 51 -4.63 -11.83 -7.66
C ALA A 51 -5.63 -10.75 -7.21
N LEU A 52 -6.93 -10.99 -7.36
CA LEU A 52 -7.96 -10.09 -6.84
C LEU A 52 -7.92 -9.99 -5.31
N VAL A 53 -7.69 -11.10 -4.61
CA VAL A 53 -7.55 -11.09 -3.15
C VAL A 53 -6.24 -10.41 -2.74
N ASP A 54 -5.15 -10.59 -3.49
CA ASP A 54 -3.88 -9.89 -3.29
C ASP A 54 -4.06 -8.36 -3.36
N TYR A 55 -4.84 -7.88 -4.33
CA TYR A 55 -5.24 -6.47 -4.41
C TYR A 55 -5.93 -5.98 -3.13
N VAL A 56 -6.92 -6.70 -2.62
CA VAL A 56 -7.60 -6.36 -1.36
C VAL A 56 -6.63 -6.44 -0.17
N THR A 57 -5.67 -7.36 -0.22
CA THR A 57 -4.64 -7.58 0.81
C THR A 57 -3.65 -6.41 0.91
N ALA A 58 -3.56 -5.55 -0.11
CA ALA A 58 -2.81 -4.29 -0.02
C ALA A 58 -3.52 -3.20 0.82
N MET A 59 -4.85 -3.29 0.96
CA MET A 59 -5.67 -2.22 1.54
C MET A 59 -5.36 -1.87 2.99
N PRO A 60 -5.00 -2.81 3.90
CA PRO A 60 -4.60 -2.44 5.25
C PRO A 60 -3.46 -1.42 5.28
N PHE A 61 -2.45 -1.59 4.41
CA PHE A 61 -1.36 -0.63 4.29
C PHE A 61 -1.83 0.70 3.72
N VAL A 62 -2.58 0.67 2.60
CA VAL A 62 -3.07 1.89 1.93
C VAL A 62 -3.99 2.69 2.86
N PHE A 63 -4.96 2.05 3.50
CA PHE A 63 -5.89 2.71 4.41
C PHE A 63 -5.17 3.29 5.62
N ALA A 64 -4.25 2.54 6.22
CA ALA A 64 -3.45 3.08 7.31
C ALA A 64 -2.64 4.29 6.85
N TYR A 65 -1.96 4.20 5.70
CA TYR A 65 -1.10 5.25 5.18
C TYR A 65 -1.87 6.53 4.82
N VAL A 66 -2.97 6.39 4.07
CA VAL A 66 -3.84 7.50 3.68
C VAL A 66 -4.48 8.14 4.91
N THR A 67 -4.95 7.33 5.86
CA THR A 67 -5.53 7.84 7.11
C THR A 67 -4.50 8.63 7.91
N ALA A 68 -3.26 8.11 8.04
CA ALA A 68 -2.17 8.80 8.73
C ALA A 68 -1.86 10.17 8.13
N ARG A 69 -2.04 10.34 6.81
CA ARG A 69 -1.78 11.60 6.09
C ARG A 69 -3.00 12.50 5.91
N SER A 70 -4.19 12.04 6.27
CA SER A 70 -5.42 12.78 6.05
C SER A 70 -5.69 13.75 7.18
N LYS A 71 -6.02 15.00 6.83
CA LYS A 71 -6.32 16.07 7.79
C LYS A 71 -7.69 15.89 8.46
N THR A 72 -8.63 15.25 7.78
CA THR A 72 -10.00 15.06 8.27
C THR A 72 -10.46 13.64 7.97
N THR A 73 -11.42 13.15 8.76
CA THR A 73 -12.08 11.85 8.53
C THR A 73 -12.70 11.78 7.14
N LEU A 74 -13.35 12.87 6.70
CA LEU A 74 -13.97 12.92 5.37
C LEU A 74 -12.93 12.75 4.27
N ALA A 75 -11.79 13.45 4.35
CA ALA A 75 -10.71 13.31 3.39
C ALA A 75 -10.12 11.89 3.40
N ALA A 76 -9.95 11.29 4.59
CA ALA A 76 -9.48 9.92 4.73
C ALA A 76 -10.43 8.94 4.04
N VAL A 77 -11.73 9.01 4.37
CA VAL A 77 -12.76 8.13 3.79
C VAL A 77 -12.86 8.31 2.29
N ALA A 78 -12.90 9.55 1.80
CA ALA A 78 -12.98 9.83 0.36
C ALA A 78 -11.75 9.29 -0.39
N THR A 79 -10.55 9.51 0.15
CA THR A 79 -9.30 9.07 -0.49
C THR A 79 -9.14 7.55 -0.42
N CYS A 80 -9.43 6.91 0.72
CA CYS A 80 -9.43 5.45 0.85
C CYS A 80 -10.45 4.81 -0.09
N SER A 81 -11.64 5.40 -0.24
CA SER A 81 -12.65 4.92 -1.19
C SER A 81 -12.14 5.03 -2.63
N ALA A 82 -11.54 6.16 -3.00
CA ALA A 82 -10.94 6.34 -4.33
C ALA A 82 -9.83 5.30 -4.58
N CYS A 83 -8.93 5.08 -3.62
CA CYS A 83 -7.90 4.04 -3.71
C CYS A 83 -8.48 2.62 -3.83
N PHE A 84 -9.59 2.33 -3.15
CA PHE A 84 -10.24 1.01 -3.19
C PHE A 84 -10.99 0.73 -4.50
N PHE A 85 -11.60 1.74 -5.12
CA PHE A 85 -12.35 1.55 -6.36
C PHE A 85 -11.50 1.72 -7.62
N LEU A 86 -10.48 2.58 -7.56
CA LEU A 86 -9.62 2.91 -8.71
C LEU A 86 -8.22 2.32 -8.57
N GLY A 87 -7.89 1.66 -7.46
CA GLY A 87 -6.60 0.99 -7.29
C GLY A 87 -5.41 1.92 -7.41
N ASN A 88 -4.33 1.43 -8.01
CA ASN A 88 -3.07 2.17 -8.04
C ASN A 88 -3.02 3.32 -9.05
N VAL A 89 -4.03 3.53 -9.92
CA VAL A 89 -4.12 4.78 -10.69
C VAL A 89 -4.46 5.99 -9.80
N VAL A 90 -4.92 5.77 -8.57
CA VAL A 90 -5.09 6.83 -7.56
C VAL A 90 -3.97 6.78 -6.53
N THR A 91 -3.66 5.58 -6.00
CA THR A 91 -2.67 5.44 -4.93
C THR A 91 -1.28 5.91 -5.35
N VAL A 92 -0.80 5.56 -6.54
CA VAL A 92 0.54 5.96 -6.99
C VAL A 92 0.66 7.46 -7.23
N PRO A 93 -0.25 8.13 -7.98
CA PRO A 93 -0.19 9.58 -8.11
C PRO A 93 -0.28 10.32 -6.77
N LEU A 94 -1.04 9.79 -5.80
CA LEU A 94 -1.09 10.34 -4.45
C LEU A 94 0.28 10.24 -3.75
N PHE A 95 0.96 9.09 -3.84
CA PHE A 95 2.32 8.92 -3.33
C PHE A 95 3.31 9.86 -4.01
N VAL A 96 3.23 9.99 -5.33
CA VAL A 96 4.09 10.90 -6.10
C VAL A 96 3.84 12.36 -5.72
N PHE A 97 2.57 12.76 -5.56
CA PHE A 97 2.20 14.08 -5.08
C PHE A 97 2.85 14.37 -3.72
N TYR A 98 2.79 13.41 -2.79
CA TYR A 98 3.46 13.53 -1.49
C TYR A 98 4.98 13.65 -1.60
N ILE A 99 5.62 12.88 -2.48
CA ILE A 99 7.07 12.97 -2.72
C ILE A 99 7.46 14.38 -3.20
N LEU A 100 6.72 14.91 -4.16
CA LEU A 100 7.03 16.18 -4.82
C LEU A 100 6.71 17.41 -3.97
N VAL A 101 5.64 17.37 -3.17
CA VAL A 101 5.21 18.50 -2.33
C VAL A 101 5.96 18.58 -1.01
N SER A 102 6.53 17.47 -0.53
CA SER A 102 7.27 17.46 0.74
C SER A 102 8.42 18.48 0.73
N PRO A 103 8.53 19.33 1.77
CA PRO A 103 9.71 20.16 1.97
C PRO A 103 10.95 19.28 2.15
N GLY A 104 12.13 19.81 1.83
CA GLY A 104 13.40 19.10 1.97
C GLY A 104 13.80 18.21 0.78
N THR A 105 15.01 17.68 0.85
CA THR A 105 15.60 16.80 -0.16
C THR A 105 15.46 15.31 0.20
N SER A 106 15.14 15.01 1.47
CA SER A 106 15.02 13.64 1.98
C SER A 106 13.76 12.94 1.48
N MET A 107 13.87 11.65 1.18
CA MET A 107 12.73 10.78 0.87
C MET A 107 11.99 10.32 2.13
N ILE A 108 12.66 10.34 3.29
CA ILE A 108 12.05 10.00 4.58
C ILE A 108 10.92 10.99 4.86
N ASP A 109 11.22 12.28 4.76
CA ASP A 109 10.25 13.37 4.98
C ASP A 109 9.07 13.28 4.02
N ALA A 110 9.37 12.83 2.80
CA ALA A 110 8.39 12.74 1.74
C ALA A 110 7.44 11.55 1.88
N LEU A 111 7.95 10.40 2.36
CA LEU A 111 7.21 9.13 2.39
C LEU A 111 6.72 8.72 3.77
N LEU A 112 7.46 8.98 4.85
CA LEU A 112 6.93 8.75 6.19
C LEU A 112 5.88 9.81 6.48
N PRO A 113 4.71 9.46 7.04
CA PRO A 113 3.76 10.44 7.54
C PRO A 113 4.34 11.07 8.81
N LEU A 114 5.41 11.86 8.67
CA LEU A 114 5.95 12.67 9.76
C LEU A 114 4.88 13.71 10.11
N ALA A 115 4.75 14.01 11.41
CA ALA A 115 3.80 15.02 11.89
C ALA A 115 3.93 16.27 11.03
N ASN A 116 2.84 16.71 10.40
CA ASN A 116 2.88 17.86 9.51
C ASN A 116 3.37 19.07 10.33
N PRO A 117 4.43 19.79 9.92
CA PRO A 117 4.88 21.01 10.61
C PRO A 117 3.85 22.17 10.56
N LEU A 118 2.67 21.93 9.97
CA LEU A 118 1.54 22.85 9.87
C LEU A 118 0.35 22.47 10.79
N GLU A 119 0.51 21.52 11.72
CA GLU A 119 -0.55 21.16 12.66
C GLU A 119 -0.74 22.21 13.76
N SER A 120 -1.77 23.04 13.61
CA SER A 120 -2.56 23.53 14.74
C SER A 120 -3.72 22.54 14.97
N HIS A 121 -3.81 22.03 16.19
CA HIS A 121 -4.71 20.96 16.62
C HIS A 121 -6.19 21.41 16.69
N ALA A 122 -6.89 21.51 15.56
CA ALA A 122 -8.31 21.87 15.55
C ALA A 122 -9.13 20.96 14.62
N GLY A 123 -9.29 19.69 15.01
CA GLY A 123 -10.26 18.77 14.41
C GLY A 123 -10.20 17.39 15.07
N PRO A 124 -11.31 16.63 15.12
CA PRO A 124 -11.29 15.24 15.57
C PRO A 124 -10.46 14.43 14.56
N SER A 125 -9.18 14.26 14.84
CA SER A 125 -8.28 13.52 13.96
C SER A 125 -8.56 12.03 14.13
N VAL A 126 -8.75 11.33 13.01
CA VAL A 126 -8.83 9.87 12.98
C VAL A 126 -7.60 9.28 13.68
N ASN A 127 -6.44 9.92 13.51
CA ASN A 127 -5.17 9.51 14.10
C ASN A 127 -5.15 9.38 15.63
N GLY A 128 -6.11 9.92 16.41
CA GLY A 128 -6.13 9.77 17.87
C GLY A 128 -7.00 8.63 18.41
N SER A 129 -7.83 7.98 17.58
CA SER A 129 -8.84 7.06 18.08
C SER A 129 -8.24 5.72 18.57
N PRO A 130 -8.53 5.29 19.82
CA PRO A 130 -7.98 4.05 20.39
C PRO A 130 -8.47 2.79 19.66
N TYR A 131 -9.55 2.89 18.89
CA TYR A 131 -10.15 1.75 18.20
C TYR A 131 -9.47 1.40 16.88
N ILE A 132 -8.66 2.30 16.30
CA ILE A 132 -8.18 2.06 14.94
C ILE A 132 -7.09 1.00 14.88
N LYS A 133 -6.20 0.96 15.87
CA LYS A 133 -5.18 -0.10 15.95
C LYS A 133 -5.80 -1.50 15.99
N PRO A 134 -6.73 -1.82 16.91
CA PRO A 134 -7.38 -3.13 16.90
C PRO A 134 -8.15 -3.39 15.61
N VAL A 135 -8.86 -2.40 15.05
CA VAL A 135 -9.53 -2.55 13.74
C VAL A 135 -8.55 -2.89 12.64
N LEU A 136 -7.42 -2.17 12.56
CA LEU A 136 -6.36 -2.42 11.57
C LEU A 136 -5.76 -3.82 11.75
N VAL A 137 -5.45 -4.23 12.98
CA VAL A 137 -4.92 -5.57 13.27
C VAL A 137 -5.91 -6.65 12.88
N THR A 138 -7.17 -6.54 13.30
CA THR A 138 -8.21 -7.51 12.95
C THR A 138 -8.41 -7.59 11.45
N PHE A 139 -8.55 -6.44 10.77
CA PHE A 139 -8.72 -6.38 9.32
C PHE A 139 -7.51 -6.99 8.58
N THR A 140 -6.29 -6.66 9.01
CA THR A 140 -5.05 -7.19 8.42
C THR A 140 -4.94 -8.70 8.61
N SER A 141 -5.19 -9.21 9.82
CA SER A 141 -5.13 -10.64 10.14
C SER A 141 -6.18 -11.44 9.38
N VAL A 142 -7.42 -10.97 9.32
CA VAL A 142 -8.50 -11.65 8.56
C VAL A 142 -8.16 -11.69 7.08
N THR A 143 -7.69 -10.58 6.52
CA THR A 143 -7.34 -10.51 5.09
C THR A 143 -6.13 -11.40 4.77
N LEU A 144 -5.13 -11.45 5.65
CA LEU A 144 -3.98 -12.36 5.49
C LEU A 144 -4.40 -13.83 5.53
N ILE A 145 -5.24 -14.23 6.49
CA ILE A 145 -5.75 -15.61 6.57
C ILE A 145 -6.52 -15.97 5.29
N PHE A 146 -7.39 -15.08 4.82
CA PHE A 146 -8.17 -15.29 3.60
C PHE A 146 -7.28 -15.38 2.36
N TYR A 147 -6.29 -14.49 2.22
CA TYR A 147 -5.29 -14.53 1.16
C TYR A 147 -4.53 -15.86 1.14
N THR A 148 -4.00 -16.29 2.29
CA THR A 148 -3.29 -17.56 2.41
C THR A 148 -4.16 -18.75 2.00
N ALA A 149 -5.42 -18.80 2.44
CA ALA A 149 -6.34 -19.87 2.07
C ALA A 149 -6.61 -19.92 0.55
N ILE A 150 -6.79 -18.75 -0.09
CA ILE A 150 -7.00 -18.65 -1.53
C ILE A 150 -5.75 -19.03 -2.32
N CYS A 151 -4.55 -18.64 -1.87
CA CYS A 151 -3.30 -19.05 -2.50
C CYS A 151 -3.08 -20.57 -2.43
N ILE A 152 -3.36 -21.19 -1.27
CA ILE A 152 -3.32 -22.66 -1.13
C ILE A 152 -4.30 -23.32 -2.10
N ARG A 153 -5.53 -22.79 -2.20
CA ARG A 153 -6.52 -23.28 -3.16
C ARG A 153 -6.04 -23.13 -4.62
N ALA A 154 -5.44 -22.00 -4.97
CA ALA A 154 -4.91 -21.75 -6.32
C ALA A 154 -3.85 -22.79 -6.70
N ILE A 155 -2.90 -23.05 -5.80
CA ILE A 155 -1.86 -24.08 -5.99
C ILE A 155 -2.47 -25.48 -6.16
N ALA A 156 -3.49 -25.81 -5.35
CA ALA A 156 -4.13 -27.13 -5.37
C ALA A 156 -5.14 -27.34 -6.51
N SER A 157 -5.61 -26.27 -7.16
CA SER A 157 -6.73 -26.32 -8.12
C SER A 157 -6.40 -27.06 -9.42
N GLY A 158 -5.14 -27.05 -9.85
CA GLY A 158 -4.76 -27.47 -11.21
C GLY A 158 -5.21 -26.50 -12.31
N ASP A 159 -5.81 -25.35 -11.95
CA ASP A 159 -6.26 -24.34 -12.90
C ASP A 159 -5.07 -23.76 -13.68
N PRO A 160 -5.27 -23.36 -14.94
CA PRO A 160 -4.25 -22.62 -15.68
C PRO A 160 -3.98 -21.30 -14.94
N GLY A 161 -2.78 -21.15 -14.38
CA GLY A 161 -2.43 -19.97 -13.59
C GLY A 161 -2.08 -18.76 -14.46
N PHE A 162 -0.79 -18.50 -14.65
CA PHE A 162 -0.32 -17.30 -15.35
C PHE A 162 -0.84 -17.18 -16.79
N SER A 163 -1.01 -18.30 -17.48
CA SER A 163 -1.60 -18.33 -18.83
C SER A 163 -3.02 -17.76 -18.86
N PHE A 164 -3.86 -18.11 -17.87
CA PHE A 164 -5.21 -17.56 -17.79
C PHE A 164 -5.16 -16.06 -17.52
N ILE A 165 -4.37 -15.64 -16.52
CA ILE A 165 -4.22 -14.23 -16.14
C ILE A 165 -3.79 -13.37 -17.34
N LEU A 166 -2.87 -13.85 -18.18
CA LEU A 166 -2.39 -13.07 -19.32
C LEU A 166 -3.40 -12.97 -20.48
N ASN A 167 -4.30 -13.94 -20.62
CA ASN A 167 -5.26 -14.00 -21.71
C ASN A 167 -6.63 -13.40 -21.34
N ASP A 168 -6.97 -13.32 -20.06
CA ASP A 168 -8.17 -12.64 -19.58
C ASP A 168 -7.89 -11.17 -19.27
N VAL A 169 -8.70 -10.27 -19.87
CA VAL A 169 -8.48 -8.82 -19.83
C VAL A 169 -8.52 -8.29 -18.39
N TRP A 170 -9.54 -8.65 -17.62
CA TRP A 170 -9.75 -8.14 -16.26
C TRP A 170 -8.77 -8.76 -15.25
N SER A 171 -8.40 -10.02 -15.45
CA SER A 171 -7.37 -10.71 -14.67
C SER A 171 -5.99 -10.07 -14.89
N LYS A 172 -5.63 -9.77 -16.15
CA LYS A 172 -4.39 -9.05 -16.48
C LYS A 172 -4.35 -7.66 -15.84
N VAL A 173 -5.44 -6.89 -15.93
CA VAL A 173 -5.55 -5.57 -15.30
C VAL A 173 -5.33 -5.67 -13.80
N THR A 174 -6.03 -6.59 -13.13
CA THR A 174 -5.91 -6.82 -11.68
C THR A 174 -4.48 -7.21 -11.29
N PHE A 175 -3.87 -8.14 -12.03
CA PHE A 175 -2.51 -8.59 -11.77
C PHE A 175 -1.48 -7.46 -11.92
N VAL A 176 -1.60 -6.64 -12.97
CA VAL A 176 -0.71 -5.48 -13.16
C VAL A 176 -0.93 -4.45 -12.05
N ASP A 177 -2.18 -4.20 -11.62
CA ASP A 177 -2.47 -3.31 -10.49
C ASP A 177 -1.75 -3.77 -9.22
N VAL A 178 -1.78 -5.07 -8.92
CA VAL A 178 -1.04 -5.66 -7.78
C VAL A 178 0.46 -5.38 -7.87
N LEU A 179 1.08 -5.61 -9.03
CA LEU A 179 2.52 -5.34 -9.21
C LEU A 179 2.86 -3.86 -9.01
N VAL A 180 2.01 -2.97 -9.53
CA VAL A 180 2.12 -1.52 -9.34
C VAL A 180 1.95 -1.15 -7.87
N GLY A 181 1.10 -1.83 -7.11
CA GLY A 181 0.97 -1.63 -5.67
C GLY A 181 2.20 -2.10 -4.89
N ILE A 182 2.74 -3.27 -5.21
CA ILE A 182 3.94 -3.83 -4.58
C ILE A 182 5.12 -2.86 -4.71
N GLN A 183 5.28 -2.19 -5.87
CA GLN A 183 6.36 -1.23 -6.08
C GLN A 183 6.32 -0.06 -5.06
N VAL A 184 5.12 0.37 -4.66
CA VAL A 184 4.91 1.46 -3.70
C VAL A 184 5.32 1.02 -2.31
N VAL A 185 4.90 -0.19 -1.93
CA VAL A 185 5.25 -0.78 -0.63
C VAL A 185 6.75 -1.06 -0.56
N VAL A 186 7.37 -1.55 -1.63
CA VAL A 186 8.83 -1.74 -1.72
C VAL A 186 9.58 -0.43 -1.51
N LEU A 187 9.18 0.66 -2.18
CA LEU A 187 9.79 1.97 -1.96
C LEU A 187 9.63 2.42 -0.51
N PHE A 188 8.44 2.25 0.06
CA PHE A 188 8.18 2.58 1.45
C PHE A 188 9.08 1.79 2.40
N VAL A 189 9.19 0.48 2.24
CA VAL A 189 10.05 -0.41 3.04
C VAL A 189 11.52 0.00 2.92
N ILE A 190 12.02 0.25 1.71
CA ILE A 190 13.41 0.69 1.48
C ILE A 190 13.70 1.99 2.23
N VAL A 191 12.78 2.96 2.13
CA VAL A 191 12.97 4.27 2.77
C VAL A 191 12.85 4.17 4.28
N LYS A 192 11.89 3.40 4.78
CA LYS A 192 11.68 3.24 6.22
C LYS A 192 12.77 2.40 6.88
N GLU A 193 13.02 1.19 6.39
CA GLU A 193 13.96 0.24 7.01
C GLU A 193 15.41 0.51 6.62
N GLY A 194 15.65 0.94 5.38
CA GLY A 194 17.00 1.25 4.88
C GLY A 194 17.58 2.51 5.50
N ALA A 195 16.75 3.54 5.72
CA ALA A 195 17.22 4.82 6.26
C ALA A 195 17.29 4.86 7.80
N LEU A 196 16.41 4.14 8.52
CA LEU A 196 16.36 4.17 10.00
C LEU A 196 17.38 3.27 10.72
N GLY A 197 18.44 2.83 10.04
CA GLY A 197 19.62 2.27 10.70
C GLY A 197 19.96 0.84 10.29
N ARG A 198 20.74 0.69 9.22
CA ARG A 198 21.63 -0.46 8.91
C ARG A 198 21.00 -1.85 8.93
N ARG A 199 19.68 -2.00 8.83
CA ARG A 199 19.00 -3.30 8.69
C ARG A 199 18.77 -3.66 7.22
N TRP A 200 19.81 -3.51 6.40
CA TRP A 200 19.76 -3.87 4.98
C TRP A 200 19.36 -5.33 4.78
N GLY A 201 19.81 -6.24 5.65
CA GLY A 201 19.36 -7.64 5.60
C GLY A 201 17.84 -7.81 5.77
N ALA A 202 17.23 -7.12 6.74
CA ALA A 202 15.78 -7.15 6.92
C ALA A 202 15.04 -6.47 5.76
N THR A 203 15.57 -5.34 5.25
CA THR A 203 15.03 -4.64 4.09
C THR A 203 15.00 -5.56 2.86
N VAL A 204 16.12 -6.24 2.58
CA VAL A 204 16.22 -7.21 1.48
C VAL A 204 15.23 -8.35 1.67
N LEU A 205 15.10 -8.89 2.89
CA LEU A 205 14.14 -9.96 3.18
C LEU A 205 12.68 -9.52 2.93
N TRP A 206 12.30 -8.31 3.36
CA TRP A 206 10.97 -7.76 3.09
C TRP A 206 10.72 -7.56 1.60
N VAL A 207 11.70 -7.01 0.86
CA VAL A 207 11.57 -6.78 -0.58
C VAL A 207 11.47 -8.11 -1.33
N LEU A 208 12.32 -9.09 -1.03
CA LEU A 208 12.23 -10.43 -1.64
C LEU A 208 10.89 -11.10 -1.29
N GLY A 209 10.43 -10.97 -0.05
CA GLY A 209 9.12 -11.45 0.35
C GLY A 209 7.99 -10.82 -0.47
N LEU A 210 7.98 -9.50 -0.62
CA LEU A 210 6.97 -8.79 -1.42
C LEU A 210 6.96 -9.24 -2.88
N LEU A 211 8.14 -9.43 -3.48
CA LEU A 211 8.27 -9.87 -4.88
C LEU A 211 7.80 -11.32 -5.10
N LEU A 212 7.96 -12.19 -4.10
CA LEU A 212 7.63 -13.62 -4.20
C LEU A 212 6.21 -13.96 -3.74
N LEU A 213 5.70 -13.24 -2.74
CA LEU A 213 4.48 -13.58 -2.00
C LEU A 213 3.42 -12.47 -2.03
N GLY A 214 3.69 -11.37 -2.73
CA GLY A 214 2.72 -10.27 -2.93
C GLY A 214 2.36 -9.54 -1.64
N ASN A 215 1.13 -9.02 -1.57
CA ASN A 215 0.67 -8.24 -0.42
C ASN A 215 0.38 -9.07 0.83
N GLY A 216 0.47 -10.40 0.76
CA GLY A 216 0.57 -11.21 1.99
C GLY A 216 1.73 -10.73 2.88
N VAL A 217 2.85 -10.35 2.27
CA VAL A 217 4.00 -9.79 2.99
C VAL A 217 3.74 -8.34 3.40
N THR A 218 2.99 -7.56 2.61
CA THR A 218 2.49 -6.23 3.04
C THR A 218 1.70 -6.34 4.35
N CYS A 219 0.79 -7.32 4.47
CA CYS A 219 0.05 -7.57 5.70
C CYS A 219 0.95 -7.96 6.88
N LEU A 220 1.91 -8.88 6.67
CA LEU A 220 2.89 -9.24 7.70
C LEU A 220 3.70 -8.02 8.15
N TYR A 221 4.09 -7.17 7.19
CA TYR A 221 4.81 -5.95 7.48
C TYR A 221 3.96 -4.97 8.29
N VAL A 222 2.67 -4.76 7.95
CA VAL A 222 1.74 -3.94 8.74
C VAL A 222 1.58 -4.48 10.16
N LEU A 223 1.39 -5.79 10.34
CA LEU A 223 1.30 -6.41 11.67
C LEU A 223 2.59 -6.22 12.48
N TRP A 224 3.74 -6.37 11.83
CA TRP A 224 5.04 -6.10 12.44
C TRP A 224 5.17 -4.64 12.86
N LEU A 225 4.76 -3.69 12.02
CA LEU A 225 4.76 -2.27 12.33
C LEU A 225 3.90 -1.96 13.56
N VAL A 226 2.67 -2.48 13.61
CA VAL A 226 1.77 -2.26 14.75
C VAL A 226 2.34 -2.85 16.04
N SER A 227 2.94 -4.03 15.97
CA SER A 227 3.51 -4.72 17.14
C SER A 227 4.76 -4.02 17.70
N ASN A 228 5.46 -3.23 16.90
CA ASN A 228 6.64 -2.48 17.32
C ASN A 228 6.33 -1.09 17.88
N VAL A 229 5.06 -0.69 17.96
CA VAL A 229 4.66 0.56 18.63
C VAL A 229 4.70 0.36 20.15
N SER A 230 5.46 1.18 20.86
CA SER A 230 5.56 1.09 22.32
C SER A 230 4.20 1.38 22.98
N PRO A 231 3.65 0.47 23.83
CA PRO A 231 2.43 0.73 24.59
C PRO A 231 2.57 1.88 25.59
N LEU A 232 3.80 2.15 26.04
CA LEU A 232 4.13 3.12 27.09
C LEU A 232 4.26 4.56 26.56
N ALA A 233 4.29 4.77 25.25
CA ALA A 233 4.51 6.08 24.64
C ALA A 233 3.22 6.91 24.42
N GLY A 234 2.06 6.45 24.93
CA GLY A 234 0.77 7.15 24.79
C GLY A 234 0.24 7.25 23.36
N GLY A 235 0.95 6.70 22.37
CA GLY A 235 0.56 6.71 20.97
C GLY A 235 -0.58 5.72 20.73
N SER A 236 -1.81 6.21 20.57
CA SER A 236 -2.99 5.40 20.24
C SER A 236 -3.26 5.33 18.73
N GLY A 237 -2.45 6.00 17.90
CA GLY A 237 -2.80 6.33 16.53
C GLY A 237 -2.24 5.46 15.43
N VAL A 238 -2.87 5.54 14.24
CA VAL A 238 -2.36 4.96 12.98
C VAL A 238 -1.01 5.56 12.60
N LEU A 239 -0.81 6.85 12.90
CA LEU A 239 0.44 7.56 12.67
C LEU A 239 1.63 6.85 13.34
N ASP A 240 1.44 6.37 14.58
CA ASP A 240 2.50 5.72 15.35
C ASP A 240 2.96 4.40 14.72
N VAL A 241 2.08 3.73 13.96
CA VAL A 241 2.41 2.50 13.21
C VAL A 241 3.52 2.77 12.20
N PHE A 242 3.50 3.94 11.55
CA PHE A 242 4.49 4.30 10.55
C PHE A 242 5.73 4.98 11.12
N LEU A 243 5.64 5.58 12.32
CA LEU A 243 6.75 6.29 12.94
C LEU A 243 7.57 5.42 13.92
N GLY A 244 7.03 4.30 14.39
CA GLY A 244 7.73 3.42 15.33
C GLY A 244 7.93 4.02 16.73
N LYS A 245 8.89 3.50 17.51
CA LYS A 245 9.17 3.94 18.89
C LYS A 245 9.71 5.37 18.94
N ALA A 246 9.55 6.04 20.09
CA ALA A 246 10.03 7.40 20.30
C ALA A 246 11.56 7.54 20.08
N GLU A 247 12.35 6.52 20.37
CA GLU A 247 13.80 6.50 20.11
C GLU A 247 14.15 6.57 18.62
N THR A 248 13.31 6.02 17.74
CA THR A 248 13.44 6.18 16.27
C THR A 248 12.95 7.54 15.76
N ARG A 249 12.23 8.33 16.59
CA ARG A 249 11.84 9.71 16.27
C ARG A 249 12.98 10.70 16.46
N GLY A 250 14.01 10.35 17.23
CA GLY A 250 15.19 11.18 17.45
C GLY A 250 16.09 11.36 16.22
N PHE A 251 15.85 10.62 15.14
CA PHE A 251 16.54 10.80 13.85
C PHE A 251 15.80 11.71 12.87
N VAL A 252 14.62 12.19 13.27
CA VAL A 252 13.90 13.29 12.62
C VAL A 252 14.08 14.50 13.53
N GLU A 253 15.31 15.01 13.60
CA GLU A 253 15.51 16.33 14.18
C GLU A 253 14.79 17.35 13.28
N ILE A 254 13.82 18.04 13.87
CA ILE A 254 13.11 19.19 13.30
C ILE A 254 14.08 20.36 13.20
#